data_AF-A0A1F8LTS4-F1
#
_entry.id   AF-A0A1F8LTS4-F1
#
_cell.length_a   1.000
_cell.length_b   1.000
_cell.length_c   1.000
_cell.angle_alpha   90.00
_cell.angle_beta   90.00
_cell.angle_gamma   90.00
#
_symmetry.space_group_name_H-M   'P 1'
#
loop_
_entity.id
_entity.type
_entity.pdbx_description
1 polymer ?
#
loop_
_entity_poly.entity_id
_entity_poly.type
_entity_poly.pdbx_seq_one_letter_code
_entity_poly.pdbx_strand_id
1 'polypeptide(L)'
;SAMSLNAFNLTTITGFLGVMYTYVALMLAIAAVMWGSDTISKEERDKTVEFSLTLPVTRGEVVTAKTIAAFINCIVLLLITTVFLVVSAQQYKPDAEFYRFLLLIMITVFIIQMVFLAVGVFLGCAMKQYRRAGSLAVSILLLTYFLSIISGLNKNLEFLKFFSPFKYFDPAAMLNASTIGIGYVGLSIGIIAVSLIAGYFLYSKRDLYI
;
A
#
# COMPACT_ATOMS: atom_id res chain seq x y z
N SER A 1 -18.92 -1.23 -12.86
CA SER A 1 -18.38 -0.46 -14.00
C SER A 1 -16.89 -0.29 -13.79
N ALA A 2 -16.03 -0.80 -14.68
CA ALA A 2 -14.58 -0.97 -14.45
C ALA A 2 -13.83 0.32 -14.08
N MET A 3 -14.36 1.47 -14.46
CA MET A 3 -14.02 2.76 -13.91
C MET A 3 -15.33 3.41 -13.46
N SER A 4 -15.61 3.44 -12.16
CA SER A 4 -16.81 4.10 -11.59
C SER A 4 -16.86 5.62 -11.85
N LEU A 5 -16.15 6.13 -12.87
CA LEU A 5 -16.19 7.50 -13.39
C LEU A 5 -17.62 7.97 -13.69
N ASN A 6 -18.50 7.06 -14.16
CA ASN A 6 -19.90 7.38 -14.42
C ASN A 6 -20.77 7.48 -13.17
N ALA A 7 -20.29 7.03 -12.01
CA ALA A 7 -21.02 7.12 -10.73
C ALA A 7 -20.69 8.42 -9.97
N PHE A 8 -19.69 9.17 -10.41
CA PHE A 8 -19.26 10.41 -9.76
C PHE A 8 -19.64 11.63 -10.59
N ASN A 9 -20.27 12.59 -9.93
CA ASN A 9 -20.47 13.90 -10.55
C ASN A 9 -19.17 14.72 -10.44
N LEU A 10 -18.44 14.83 -11.55
CA LEU A 10 -17.15 15.55 -11.66
C LEU A 10 -17.27 17.05 -11.40
N THR A 11 -18.48 17.62 -11.41
CA THR A 11 -18.69 19.02 -11.05
C THR A 11 -18.70 19.26 -9.54
N THR A 12 -18.68 18.19 -8.74
CA THR A 12 -18.60 18.25 -7.28
C THR A 12 -17.21 17.85 -6.80
N ILE A 13 -16.71 18.49 -5.75
CA ILE A 13 -15.40 18.19 -5.15
C ILE A 13 -15.36 16.73 -4.66
N THR A 14 -16.46 16.25 -4.09
CA THR A 14 -16.59 14.88 -3.58
C THR A 14 -16.49 13.85 -4.72
N GLY A 15 -17.15 14.11 -5.86
CA GLY A 15 -17.03 13.26 -7.04
C GLY A 15 -15.63 13.29 -7.65
N PHE A 16 -15.00 14.47 -7.72
CA PHE A 16 -13.61 14.60 -8.14
C PHE A 16 -12.66 13.78 -7.24
N LEU A 17 -12.82 13.86 -5.92
CA LEU A 17 -12.03 13.07 -4.96
C LEU A 17 -12.22 11.56 -5.16
N GLY A 18 -13.44 11.11 -5.48
CA GLY A 18 -13.74 9.71 -5.76
C GLY A 18 -13.00 9.16 -6.99
N VAL A 19 -12.75 10.01 -7.99
CA VAL A 19 -11.92 9.66 -9.15
C VAL A 19 -10.43 9.73 -8.81
N MET A 20 -10.01 10.76 -8.08
CA MET A 20 -8.63 10.96 -7.65
C MET A 20 -8.15 9.87 -6.69
N TYR A 21 -9.06 9.22 -5.96
CA TYR A 21 -8.78 8.09 -5.07
C TYR A 21 -7.82 7.07 -5.68
N THR A 22 -8.09 6.60 -6.91
CA THR A 22 -7.29 5.56 -7.56
C THR A 22 -5.84 6.01 -7.76
N TYR A 23 -5.64 7.28 -8.15
CA TYR A 23 -4.31 7.84 -8.37
C TYR A 23 -3.56 8.05 -7.05
N VAL A 24 -4.24 8.55 -6.01
CA VAL A 24 -3.68 8.71 -4.67
C VAL A 24 -3.29 7.35 -4.09
N ALA A 25 -4.18 6.36 -4.17
CA ALA A 25 -3.92 5.00 -3.72
C ALA A 25 -2.72 4.38 -4.45
N LEU A 26 -2.62 4.56 -5.77
CA LEU A 26 -1.51 4.04 -6.56
C LEU A 26 -0.18 4.70 -6.17
N MET A 27 -0.13 6.03 -6.03
CA MET A 27 1.08 6.75 -5.64
C MET A 27 1.57 6.35 -4.24
N LEU A 28 0.67 6.29 -3.25
CA LEU A 28 1.04 5.90 -1.89
C LEU A 28 1.45 4.43 -1.81
N ALA A 29 0.79 3.55 -2.57
CA ALA A 29 1.17 2.15 -2.67
C ALA A 29 2.56 1.97 -3.29
N ILE A 30 2.91 2.74 -4.32
CA ILE A 30 4.25 2.71 -4.93
C ILE A 30 5.30 3.18 -3.92
N ALA A 31 5.07 4.28 -3.21
CA ALA A 31 5.99 4.75 -2.18
C ALA A 31 6.18 3.69 -1.07
N ALA A 32 5.10 3.08 -0.61
CA ALA A 32 5.13 2.06 0.43
C ALA A 32 5.87 0.78 0.00
N VAL A 33 5.60 0.27 -1.21
CA VAL A 33 6.28 -0.94 -1.69
C VAL A 33 7.78 -0.68 -1.90
N MET A 34 8.15 0.51 -2.38
CA MET A 34 9.54 0.91 -2.53
C MET A 34 10.24 0.99 -1.18
N TRP A 35 9.67 1.71 -0.20
CA TRP A 35 10.24 1.79 1.15
C TRP A 35 10.32 0.43 1.82
N GLY A 36 9.31 -0.42 1.66
CA GLY A 36 9.32 -1.79 2.16
C GLY A 36 10.48 -2.60 1.58
N SER A 37 10.65 -2.59 0.25
CA SER A 37 11.74 -3.34 -0.42
C SER A 37 13.14 -2.80 -0.11
N ASP A 38 13.24 -1.50 0.15
CA ASP A 38 14.50 -0.80 0.46
C ASP A 38 14.98 -1.02 1.89
N THR A 39 14.11 -1.40 2.84
CA THR A 39 14.49 -1.57 4.26
C THR A 39 15.66 -2.53 4.45
N ILE A 40 15.64 -3.68 3.77
CA ILE A 40 16.65 -4.74 3.92
C ILE A 40 17.70 -4.62 2.82
N SER A 41 17.27 -4.31 1.60
CA SER A 41 18.12 -4.35 0.42
C SER A 41 19.22 -3.26 0.39
N LYS A 42 19.09 -2.18 1.18
CA LYS A 42 20.11 -1.12 1.28
C LYS A 42 21.38 -1.56 2.02
N GLU A 43 21.29 -2.51 2.96
CA GLU A 43 22.46 -2.97 3.73
C GLU A 43 23.42 -3.83 2.91
N GLU A 44 22.89 -4.72 2.05
CA GLU A 44 23.72 -5.50 1.12
C GLU A 44 24.45 -4.60 0.12
N ARG A 45 23.81 -3.49 -0.28
CA ARG A 45 24.38 -2.53 -1.23
C ARG A 45 25.55 -1.76 -0.63
N ASP A 46 25.38 -1.26 0.60
CA ASP A 46 26.36 -0.36 1.22
C ASP A 46 27.47 -1.13 1.97
N LYS A 47 27.45 -2.47 1.95
CA LYS A 47 28.32 -3.37 2.73
C LYS A 47 28.31 -3.06 4.25
N THR A 48 27.26 -2.39 4.72
CA THR A 48 27.10 -2.01 6.13
C THR A 48 26.61 -3.15 7.00
N VAL A 49 26.30 -4.31 6.41
CA VAL A 49 25.99 -5.56 7.15
C VAL A 49 27.11 -5.89 8.13
N GLU A 50 28.37 -5.76 7.71
CA GLU A 50 29.54 -6.07 8.55
C GLU A 50 29.65 -5.13 9.77
N PHE A 51 29.25 -3.86 9.63
CA PHE A 51 29.20 -2.89 10.73
C PHE A 51 27.98 -3.07 11.65
N SER A 52 26.85 -3.54 11.11
CA SER A 52 25.68 -3.85 11.93
C SER A 52 25.91 -5.13 12.76
N LEU A 53 26.68 -6.08 12.22
CA LEU A 53 27.08 -7.32 12.90
C LEU A 53 28.14 -7.12 14.00
N THR A 54 28.86 -5.99 14.02
CA THR A 54 29.78 -5.65 15.11
C THR A 54 29.09 -4.95 16.28
N LEU A 55 27.86 -4.47 16.09
CA LEU A 55 27.00 -3.97 17.16
C LEU A 55 26.24 -5.15 17.80
N PRO A 56 25.97 -5.11 19.12
CA PRO A 56 25.28 -6.18 19.84
C PRO A 56 23.75 -6.12 19.58
N VAL A 57 23.35 -6.15 18.31
CA VAL A 57 21.94 -6.13 17.87
C VAL A 57 21.63 -7.41 17.11
N THR A 58 20.50 -8.03 17.43
CA THR A 58 20.07 -9.23 16.74
C THR A 58 19.55 -8.89 15.34
N ARG A 59 19.73 -9.81 14.38
CA ARG A 59 19.30 -9.60 12.98
C ARG A 59 17.80 -9.29 12.85
N GLY A 60 16.99 -9.82 13.76
CA GLY A 60 15.55 -9.53 13.82
C GLY A 60 15.24 -8.10 14.25
N GLU A 61 15.99 -7.55 15.20
CA GLU A 61 15.83 -6.17 15.69
C GLU A 61 16.13 -5.13 14.61
N VAL A 62 17.11 -5.38 13.75
CA VAL A 62 17.42 -4.49 12.62
C VAL A 62 16.25 -4.45 11.62
N VAL A 63 15.69 -5.62 11.29
CA VAL A 63 14.55 -5.72 10.36
C VAL A 63 13.30 -5.07 10.95
N THR A 64 12.99 -5.30 12.23
CA THR A 64 11.84 -4.68 12.89
C THR A 64 12.00 -3.17 12.99
N ALA A 65 13.16 -2.67 13.41
CA ALA A 65 13.43 -1.23 13.53
C ALA A 65 13.24 -0.51 12.18
N LYS A 66 13.72 -1.10 11.08
CA LYS A 66 13.54 -0.52 9.75
C LYS A 66 12.13 -0.65 9.22
N THR A 67 11.45 -1.76 9.49
CA THR A 67 10.04 -1.91 9.13
C THR A 67 9.21 -0.85 9.86
N ILE A 68 9.52 -0.57 11.13
CA ILE A 68 8.92 0.53 11.90
C ILE A 68 9.25 1.89 11.28
N ALA A 69 10.49 2.13 10.86
CA ALA A 69 10.86 3.38 10.18
C ALA A 69 10.10 3.57 8.86
N ALA A 70 9.95 2.52 8.05
CA ALA A 70 9.18 2.56 6.81
C ALA A 70 7.67 2.75 7.08
N PHE A 71 7.16 2.15 8.16
CA PHE A 71 5.79 2.38 8.65
C PHE A 71 5.55 3.84 9.05
N ILE A 72 6.48 4.44 9.80
CA ILE A 72 6.41 5.87 10.16
C ILE A 72 6.41 6.74 8.91
N ASN A 73 7.29 6.47 7.93
CA ASN A 73 7.30 7.19 6.65
C ASN A 73 5.96 7.08 5.92
N CYS A 74 5.31 5.91 5.98
CA CYS A 74 3.98 5.72 5.41
C CYS A 74 2.92 6.59 6.09
N ILE A 75 2.93 6.67 7.42
CA ILE A 75 2.02 7.55 8.18
C ILE A 75 2.27 9.02 7.83
N VAL A 76 3.54 9.45 7.82
CA VAL A 76 3.90 10.83 7.48
C VAL A 76 3.43 11.18 6.07
N LEU A 77 3.64 10.30 5.09
CA LEU A 77 3.17 10.51 3.72
C LEU A 77 1.65 10.63 3.66
N LEU A 78 0.92 9.75 4.33
CA LEU A 78 -0.55 9.80 4.39
C LEU A 78 -1.04 11.11 5.00
N LEU A 79 -0.43 11.57 6.09
CA LEU A 79 -0.80 12.82 6.76
C LEU A 79 -0.52 14.03 5.84
N ILE A 80 0.63 14.07 5.19
CA ILE A 80 0.97 15.13 4.22
C ILE A 80 -0.05 15.15 3.08
N THR A 81 -0.38 13.99 2.51
CA THR A 81 -1.39 13.87 1.45
C THR A 81 -2.77 14.33 1.93
N THR A 82 -3.15 13.98 3.16
CA THR A 82 -4.43 14.40 3.75
C THR A 82 -4.48 15.92 3.93
N VAL A 83 -3.44 16.51 4.52
CA VAL A 83 -3.34 17.97 4.70
C VAL A 83 -3.38 18.68 3.36
N PHE A 84 -2.65 18.19 2.37
CA PHE A 84 -2.65 18.74 1.01
C PHE A 84 -4.06 18.73 0.41
N LEU A 85 -4.78 17.60 0.48
CA LEU A 85 -6.15 17.50 -0.02
C LEU A 85 -7.13 18.42 0.71
N VAL A 86 -7.01 18.57 2.03
CA VAL A 86 -7.83 19.50 2.81
C VAL A 86 -7.58 20.94 2.39
N VAL A 87 -6.31 21.35 2.29
CA VAL A 87 -5.91 22.72 1.91
C VAL A 87 -6.38 23.04 0.48
N SER A 88 -6.20 22.12 -0.46
CA SER A 88 -6.67 22.28 -1.84
C SER A 88 -8.20 22.37 -1.93
N ALA A 89 -8.93 21.62 -1.09
CA ALA A 89 -10.38 21.61 -1.10
C ALA A 89 -11.01 22.90 -0.54
N GLN A 90 -10.31 23.65 0.33
CA GLN A 90 -10.87 24.86 0.97
C GLN A 90 -11.32 25.92 -0.04
N GLN A 91 -10.67 26.00 -1.20
CA GLN A 91 -11.02 26.96 -2.26
C GLN A 91 -12.42 26.73 -2.86
N TYR A 92 -12.97 25.54 -2.66
CA TYR A 92 -14.22 25.12 -3.28
C TYR A 92 -15.40 25.01 -2.29
N LYS A 93 -15.23 25.47 -1.03
CA LYS A 93 -16.25 25.40 0.05
C LYS A 93 -16.75 23.97 0.30
N PRO A 94 -15.92 23.09 0.88
CA PRO A 94 -16.27 21.69 1.09
C PRO A 94 -17.35 21.53 2.17
N ASP A 95 -18.32 20.64 1.93
CA ASP A 95 -19.39 20.30 2.86
C ASP A 95 -18.97 19.20 3.87
N ALA A 96 -19.78 18.97 4.90
CA ALA A 96 -19.52 17.93 5.91
C ALA A 96 -19.41 16.51 5.30
N GLU A 97 -20.15 16.24 4.22
CA GLU A 97 -20.08 14.97 3.49
C GLU A 97 -18.69 14.75 2.86
N PHE A 98 -18.07 15.81 2.34
CA PHE A 98 -16.72 15.74 1.78
C PHE A 98 -15.70 15.29 2.82
N TYR A 99 -15.72 15.87 4.03
CA TYR A 99 -14.80 15.48 5.09
C TYR A 99 -15.00 14.04 5.56
N ARG A 100 -16.26 13.57 5.63
CA ARG A 100 -16.57 12.17 5.95
C ARG A 100 -16.02 11.24 4.88
N PHE A 101 -16.25 11.56 3.61
CA PHE A 101 -15.75 10.78 2.48
C PHE A 101 -14.22 10.77 2.39
N LEU A 102 -13.58 11.92 2.62
CA LEU A 102 -12.13 12.06 2.68
C LEU A 102 -11.53 11.14 3.74
N LEU A 103 -12.09 11.13 4.96
CA LEU A 103 -11.61 10.26 6.05
C LEU A 103 -11.74 8.78 5.67
N LEU A 104 -12.87 8.38 5.12
CA LEU A 104 -13.13 7.01 4.61
C LEU A 104 -12.09 6.61 3.55
N ILE A 105 -11.80 7.51 2.60
CA ILE A 105 -10.76 7.31 1.59
C ILE A 105 -9.39 7.16 2.24
N MET A 106 -9.00 8.03 3.19
CA MET A 106 -7.67 7.96 3.80
C MET A 106 -7.45 6.68 4.59
N ILE A 107 -8.45 6.20 5.33
CA ILE A 107 -8.39 4.90 6.01
C ILE A 107 -8.16 3.77 5.00
N THR A 108 -8.91 3.81 3.90
CA THR A 108 -8.82 2.80 2.85
C THR A 108 -7.46 2.81 2.16
N VAL A 109 -6.98 3.99 1.78
CA VAL A 109 -5.66 4.17 1.16
C VAL A 109 -4.56 3.70 2.12
N PHE A 110 -4.70 3.98 3.41
CA PHE A 110 -3.77 3.48 4.42
C PHE A 110 -3.73 1.95 4.48
N ILE A 111 -4.87 1.28 4.43
CA ILE A 111 -4.90 -0.20 4.40
C ILE A 111 -4.17 -0.74 3.16
N ILE A 112 -4.45 -0.17 1.98
CA ILE A 112 -3.76 -0.54 0.73
C ILE A 112 -2.26 -0.29 0.84
N GLN A 113 -1.86 0.86 1.38
CA GLN A 113 -0.48 1.25 1.62
C GLN A 113 0.24 0.23 2.51
N MET A 114 -0.42 -0.25 3.57
CA MET A 114 0.12 -1.26 4.48
C MET A 114 0.28 -2.63 3.82
N VAL A 115 -0.67 -3.04 2.97
CA VAL A 115 -0.55 -4.28 2.18
C VAL A 115 0.69 -4.23 1.30
N PHE A 116 0.88 -3.13 0.56
CA PHE A 116 2.04 -2.99 -0.33
C PHE A 116 3.36 -2.79 0.41
N LEU A 117 3.36 -2.15 1.57
CA LEU A 117 4.52 -2.10 2.46
C LEU A 117 4.95 -3.52 2.86
N ALA A 118 4.00 -4.35 3.31
CA ALA A 118 4.27 -5.73 3.73
C ALA A 118 4.80 -6.61 2.58
N VAL A 119 4.23 -6.46 1.38
CA VAL A 119 4.73 -7.13 0.17
C VAL A 119 6.14 -6.66 -0.19
N GLY A 120 6.41 -5.35 -0.07
CA GLY A 120 7.74 -4.79 -0.27
C GLY A 120 8.76 -5.38 0.70
N VAL A 121 8.43 -5.44 1.99
CA VAL A 121 9.29 -6.04 3.02
C VAL A 121 9.52 -7.53 2.74
N PHE A 122 8.47 -8.28 2.39
CA PHE A 122 8.59 -9.69 2.02
C PHE A 122 9.59 -9.91 0.87
N LEU A 123 9.47 -9.13 -0.21
CA LEU A 123 10.37 -9.22 -1.36
C LEU A 123 11.80 -8.77 -1.01
N GLY A 124 11.93 -7.75 -0.15
CA GLY A 124 13.22 -7.32 0.39
C GLY A 124 13.91 -8.40 1.23
N CYS A 125 13.16 -9.15 2.05
CA CYS A 125 13.70 -10.31 2.77
C CYS A 125 14.09 -11.45 1.82
N ALA A 126 13.23 -11.72 0.83
CA ALA A 126 13.31 -12.92 0.00
C ALA A 126 14.41 -12.85 -1.07
N MET A 127 14.72 -11.66 -1.58
CA MET A 127 15.65 -11.49 -2.69
C MET A 127 17.04 -11.06 -2.23
N LYS A 128 18.08 -11.66 -2.83
CA LYS A 128 19.50 -11.30 -2.62
C LYS A 128 20.00 -10.14 -3.49
N GLN A 129 19.15 -9.56 -4.34
CA GLN A 129 19.54 -8.55 -5.33
C GLN A 129 18.64 -7.33 -5.28
N TYR A 130 19.18 -6.26 -4.67
CA TYR A 130 18.58 -4.95 -4.44
C TYR A 130 17.77 -4.37 -5.61
N ARG A 131 18.38 -4.23 -6.80
CA ARG A 131 17.69 -3.62 -7.96
C ARG A 131 16.52 -4.45 -8.48
N ARG A 132 16.59 -5.77 -8.32
CA ARG A 132 15.52 -6.68 -8.77
C ARG A 132 14.36 -6.69 -7.78
N ALA A 133 14.63 -6.63 -6.47
CA ALA A 133 13.60 -6.61 -5.44
C ALA A 133 12.63 -5.42 -5.60
N GLY A 134 13.16 -4.20 -5.67
CA GLY A 134 12.32 -3.00 -5.84
C GLY A 134 11.56 -2.98 -7.17
N SER A 135 12.23 -3.33 -8.27
CA SER A 135 11.58 -3.38 -9.59
C SER A 135 10.48 -4.45 -9.67
N LEU A 136 10.70 -5.63 -9.09
CA LEU A 136 9.69 -6.69 -9.04
C LEU A 136 8.52 -6.29 -8.14
N ALA A 137 8.78 -5.63 -7.01
CA ALA A 137 7.72 -5.21 -6.10
C ALA A 137 6.78 -4.18 -6.76
N VAL A 138 7.34 -3.20 -7.48
CA VAL A 138 6.55 -2.26 -8.29
C VAL A 138 5.84 -2.98 -9.44
N SER A 139 6.48 -3.96 -10.08
CA SER A 139 5.86 -4.75 -11.16
C SER A 139 4.66 -5.55 -10.66
N ILE A 140 4.75 -6.16 -9.46
CA ILE A 140 3.64 -6.88 -8.81
C ILE A 140 2.51 -5.90 -8.49
N LEU A 141 2.81 -4.72 -7.96
CA LEU A 141 1.82 -3.67 -7.71
C LEU A 141 1.08 -3.28 -8.99
N LEU A 142 1.81 -2.98 -10.06
CA LEU A 142 1.23 -2.61 -11.35
C LEU A 142 0.40 -3.74 -11.96
N LEU A 143 0.89 -4.98 -11.91
CA LEU A 143 0.14 -6.16 -12.36
C LEU A 143 -1.17 -6.30 -11.60
N THR A 144 -1.12 -6.14 -10.28
CA THR A 144 -2.29 -6.21 -9.39
C THR A 144 -3.30 -5.09 -9.67
N TYR A 145 -2.80 -3.90 -10.02
CA TYR A 145 -3.61 -2.79 -10.48
C TYR A 145 -4.29 -3.08 -11.83
N PHE A 146 -3.57 -3.56 -12.83
CA PHE A 146 -4.15 -3.95 -14.11
C PHE A 146 -5.19 -5.07 -13.96
N LEU A 147 -4.95 -6.05 -13.09
CA LEU A 147 -5.93 -7.09 -12.73
C LEU A 147 -7.21 -6.49 -12.12
N SER A 148 -7.10 -5.42 -11.34
CA SER A 148 -8.26 -4.69 -10.81
C SER A 148 -9.15 -4.14 -11.92
N ILE A 149 -8.54 -3.56 -12.96
CA ILE A 149 -9.23 -3.00 -14.12
C ILE A 149 -9.89 -4.12 -14.91
N ILE A 150 -9.15 -5.18 -15.24
CA ILE A 150 -9.63 -6.31 -16.06
C ILE A 150 -10.79 -7.04 -15.38
N SER A 151 -10.69 -7.30 -14.08
CA SER A 151 -11.78 -7.90 -13.29
C SER A 151 -13.03 -7.00 -13.20
N GLY A 152 -12.92 -5.73 -13.60
CA GLY A 152 -14.04 -4.78 -13.65
C GLY A 152 -14.78 -4.78 -14.97
N LEU A 153 -14.14 -5.31 -16.01
CA LEU A 153 -14.65 -5.37 -17.38
C LEU A 153 -15.41 -6.67 -17.64
N ASN A 154 -15.07 -7.77 -16.97
CA ASN A 154 -15.67 -9.09 -17.20
C ASN A 154 -16.23 -9.73 -15.93
N LYS A 155 -17.50 -10.13 -15.96
CA LYS A 155 -18.16 -10.87 -14.86
C LYS A 155 -17.52 -12.23 -14.57
N ASN A 156 -16.96 -12.89 -15.58
CA ASN A 156 -16.28 -14.19 -15.40
C ASN A 156 -14.92 -14.07 -14.67
N LEU A 157 -14.39 -12.85 -14.51
CA LEU A 157 -13.13 -12.57 -13.83
C LEU A 157 -13.36 -11.91 -12.46
N GLU A 158 -14.56 -12.02 -11.88
CA GLU A 158 -14.83 -11.47 -10.55
C GLU A 158 -14.01 -12.14 -9.44
N PHE A 159 -13.55 -13.38 -9.63
CA PHE A 159 -12.67 -14.03 -8.66
C PHE A 159 -11.30 -13.33 -8.53
N LEU A 160 -10.82 -12.63 -9.56
CA LEU A 160 -9.59 -11.82 -9.49
C LEU A 160 -9.72 -10.63 -8.54
N LYS A 161 -10.95 -10.25 -8.14
CA LYS A 161 -11.16 -9.18 -7.16
C LYS A 161 -10.48 -9.50 -5.83
N PHE A 162 -10.43 -10.78 -5.44
CA PHE A 162 -9.76 -11.26 -4.21
C PHE A 162 -8.23 -11.22 -4.24
N PHE A 163 -7.63 -10.94 -5.39
CA PHE A 163 -6.17 -10.83 -5.52
C PHE A 163 -5.72 -9.37 -5.62
N SER A 164 -6.65 -8.41 -5.77
CA SER A 164 -6.32 -7.01 -5.98
C SER A 164 -6.78 -6.13 -4.82
N PRO A 165 -5.86 -5.67 -3.95
CA PRO A 165 -6.17 -4.75 -2.85
C PRO A 165 -6.83 -3.45 -3.33
N PHE A 166 -6.61 -3.04 -4.58
CA PHE A 166 -7.25 -1.88 -5.20
C PHE A 166 -8.75 -2.05 -5.45
N LYS A 167 -9.26 -3.30 -5.45
CA LYS A 167 -10.67 -3.59 -5.69
C LYS A 167 -11.50 -3.78 -4.43
N TYR A 168 -10.82 -3.98 -3.31
CA TYR A 168 -11.45 -4.23 -2.01
C TYR A 168 -12.32 -3.07 -1.53
N PHE A 169 -11.98 -1.86 -1.99
CA PHE A 169 -12.62 -0.65 -1.56
C PHE A 169 -13.11 0.12 -2.78
N ASP A 170 -14.40 -0.01 -3.08
CA ASP A 170 -15.04 0.71 -4.18
C ASP A 170 -15.42 2.12 -3.69
N PRO A 171 -14.82 3.20 -4.24
CA PRO A 171 -15.09 4.55 -3.80
C PRO A 171 -16.56 4.94 -4.06
N ALA A 172 -17.22 4.36 -5.07
CA ALA A 172 -18.63 4.65 -5.36
C ALA A 172 -19.56 4.04 -4.31
N ALA A 173 -19.25 2.83 -3.85
CA ALA A 173 -19.98 2.21 -2.74
C ALA A 173 -19.73 2.97 -1.42
N MET A 174 -18.50 3.43 -1.20
CA MET A 174 -18.17 4.22 0.00
C MET A 174 -18.84 5.58 0.04
N LEU A 175 -19.01 6.24 -1.12
CA LEU A 175 -19.75 7.50 -1.20
C LEU A 175 -21.23 7.30 -0.84
N ASN A 176 -21.87 6.29 -1.42
CA ASN A 176 -23.31 6.07 -1.26
C ASN A 176 -23.70 5.41 0.08
N ALA A 177 -22.95 4.39 0.52
CA ALA A 177 -23.28 3.62 1.71
C ALA A 177 -22.49 4.06 2.96
N SER A 178 -21.38 4.81 2.81
CA SER A 178 -20.48 5.20 3.91
C SER A 178 -19.99 4.05 4.78
N THR A 179 -20.01 2.83 4.25
CA THR A 179 -19.55 1.61 4.93
C THR A 179 -18.32 1.06 4.25
N ILE A 180 -17.38 0.56 5.06
CA ILE A 180 -16.25 -0.25 4.61
C ILE A 180 -16.64 -1.72 4.76
N GLY A 181 -16.45 -2.52 3.70
CA GLY A 181 -16.69 -3.96 3.77
C GLY A 181 -15.69 -4.64 4.71
N ILE A 182 -16.14 -5.01 5.91
CA ILE A 182 -15.32 -5.63 6.97
C ILE A 182 -14.60 -6.89 6.48
N GLY A 183 -15.22 -7.67 5.58
CA GLY A 183 -14.60 -8.85 4.98
C GLY A 183 -13.32 -8.53 4.20
N TYR A 184 -13.29 -7.45 3.44
CA TYR A 184 -12.11 -7.03 2.68
C TYR A 184 -11.00 -6.44 3.56
N VAL A 185 -11.38 -5.81 4.67
CA VAL A 185 -10.43 -5.38 5.71
C VAL A 185 -9.74 -6.60 6.32
N GLY A 186 -10.50 -7.63 6.70
CA GLY A 186 -9.96 -8.88 7.20
C GLY A 186 -9.02 -9.57 6.21
N LEU A 187 -9.37 -9.58 4.93
CA LEU A 187 -8.52 -10.14 3.87
C LEU A 187 -7.21 -9.34 3.73
N SER A 188 -7.28 -8.01 3.78
CA SER A 188 -6.09 -7.14 3.75
C SER A 188 -5.15 -7.40 4.93
N ILE A 189 -5.71 -7.53 6.13
CA ILE A 189 -4.95 -7.90 7.34
C ILE A 189 -4.31 -9.28 7.19
N GLY A 190 -5.03 -10.24 6.61
CA GLY A 190 -4.50 -11.57 6.30
C GLY A 190 -3.30 -11.51 5.36
N ILE A 191 -3.37 -10.73 4.28
CA ILE A 191 -2.25 -10.55 3.34
C ILE A 191 -1.05 -9.91 4.03
N ILE A 192 -1.28 -8.88 4.85
CA ILE A 192 -0.22 -8.21 5.62
C ILE A 192 0.48 -9.21 6.55
N ALA A 193 -0.30 -9.95 7.36
CA ALA A 193 0.23 -10.92 8.30
C ALA A 193 1.03 -12.02 7.60
N VAL A 194 0.47 -12.62 6.53
CA VAL A 194 1.15 -13.67 5.76
C VAL A 194 2.44 -13.14 5.12
N SER A 195 2.41 -11.94 4.53
CA SER A 195 3.60 -11.35 3.89
C SER A 195 4.71 -11.07 4.90
N LEU A 196 4.38 -10.50 6.06
CA LEU A 196 5.35 -10.25 7.12
C LEU A 196 5.90 -11.57 7.69
N ILE A 197 5.04 -12.52 8.06
CA ILE A 197 5.47 -13.82 8.61
C ILE A 197 6.38 -14.56 7.61
N ALA A 198 5.99 -14.61 6.34
CA ALA A 198 6.81 -15.22 5.29
C ALA A 198 8.14 -14.49 5.12
N GLY A 199 8.14 -13.15 5.21
CA GLY A 199 9.35 -12.32 5.14
C GLY A 199 10.32 -12.59 6.29
N TYR A 200 9.83 -12.59 7.53
CA TYR A 200 10.64 -12.91 8.71
C TYR A 200 11.16 -14.35 8.68
N PHE A 201 10.34 -15.30 8.24
CA PHE A 201 10.75 -16.71 8.14
C PHE A 201 11.83 -16.93 7.08
N LEU A 202 11.69 -16.33 5.89
CA LEU A 202 12.72 -16.40 4.85
C LEU A 202 14.02 -15.73 5.30
N TYR A 203 13.93 -14.60 6.01
CA TYR A 203 15.09 -13.91 6.54
C TYR A 203 15.81 -14.73 7.61
N SER A 204 15.08 -15.40 8.51
CA SER A 204 15.67 -16.27 9.53
C SER A 204 16.33 -17.52 8.95
N LYS A 205 15.85 -18.03 7.81
CA LYS A 205 16.45 -19.17 7.10
C LYS A 205 17.59 -18.79 6.15
N ARG A 206 17.83 -17.49 5.94
CA ARG A 206 19.00 -17.06 5.16
C ARG A 206 20.24 -17.25 6.01
N ASP A 207 20.91 -18.37 5.77
CA ASP A 207 22.31 -18.56 6.08
C ASP A 207 23.12 -17.46 5.37
N LEU A 208 23.41 -16.39 6.10
CA LEU A 208 24.54 -15.49 5.83
C LEU A 208 25.81 -16.25 6.26
N TYR A 209 26.15 -17.31 5.53
CA TYR A 209 27.49 -17.86 5.56
C TYR A 209 28.38 -16.88 4.79
N ILE A 210 29.30 -16.28 5.54
CA ILE A 210 30.56 -15.72 5.04
C ILE A 210 31.48 -16.89 4.73
#